data_AF-A0A2P5DR25-F1
#
_entry.id   AF-A0A2P5DR25-F1
#
_cell.length_a   1.000
_cell.length_b   1.000
_cell.length_c   1.000
_cell.angle_alpha   90.00
_cell.angle_beta   90.00
_cell.angle_gamma   90.00
#
_symmetry.space_group_name_H-M   'P 1'
#
loop_
_entity.id
_entity.type
_entity.pdbx_description
1 polymer ?
#
loop_
_entity_poly.entity_id
_entity_poly.type
_entity_poly.pdbx_seq_one_letter_code
_entity_poly.pdbx_strand_id
1 'polypeptide(L)'
;MNSTNSGSSSEKDSPLPDMLRAMSDFVKGRLMPSSQEVFIIKKKLMQSDLQSGQNQFSMPLRSIKSNNFLRDDEISTLTRRLDDGHYQRMLVRCYFHLYLAEEDTDMVLRKWEYRNGSRSYVLTKNWYKVASRKGFNVGDNIGVWFFRDTNGGPCFALANFGQNTSSAQKSDDRTKNTGAVCCSPQSEVTIE
;
A
#
# COMPACT_ATOMS: atom_id res chain seq x y z
N MET A 1 18.66 -15.97 50.73
CA MET A 1 19.09 -15.18 49.55
C MET A 1 19.02 -16.09 48.34
N ASN A 2 17.85 -16.22 47.71
CA ASN A 2 17.71 -17.05 46.51
C ASN A 2 17.11 -16.17 45.42
N SER A 3 17.98 -15.72 44.51
CA SER A 3 17.68 -14.82 43.40
C SER A 3 16.76 -15.49 42.38
N THR A 4 15.60 -14.89 42.14
CA THR A 4 14.70 -15.23 41.04
C THR A 4 15.29 -14.67 39.75
N ASN A 5 15.75 -15.55 38.86
CA ASN A 5 16.20 -15.18 37.52
C ASN A 5 14.98 -15.12 36.61
N SER A 6 14.31 -13.97 36.57
CA SER A 6 13.22 -13.69 35.64
C SER A 6 13.81 -13.28 34.29
N GLY A 7 14.05 -14.27 33.44
CA GLY A 7 14.28 -14.06 32.01
C GLY A 7 13.01 -13.50 31.37
N SER A 8 12.94 -12.18 31.24
CA SER A 8 11.96 -11.49 30.41
C SER A 8 12.36 -11.68 28.96
N SER A 9 11.78 -12.67 28.30
CA SER A 9 11.85 -12.79 26.84
C SER A 9 11.03 -11.65 26.24
N SER A 10 11.75 -10.60 25.83
CA SER A 10 11.30 -9.61 24.86
C SER A 10 10.81 -10.33 23.59
N GLU A 11 9.50 -10.56 23.50
CA GLU A 11 8.86 -10.84 22.22
C GLU A 11 8.82 -9.54 21.41
N LYS A 12 9.77 -9.45 20.48
CA LYS A 12 9.80 -8.45 19.41
C LYS A 12 8.74 -8.77 18.35
N ASP A 13 8.03 -7.72 17.97
CA ASP A 13 7.62 -7.38 16.60
C ASP A 13 6.67 -8.34 15.85
N SER A 14 5.37 -8.13 16.06
CA SER A 14 4.41 -8.22 14.95
C SER A 14 3.60 -6.91 14.87
N PRO A 15 3.95 -5.95 14.00
CA PRO A 15 3.16 -4.75 13.77
C PRO A 15 1.85 -5.02 12.98
N LEU A 16 1.67 -6.26 12.50
CA LEU A 16 0.59 -6.64 11.60
C LEU A 16 -0.78 -6.79 12.28
N PRO A 17 -0.92 -7.40 13.48
CA PRO A 17 -2.21 -7.53 14.17
C PRO A 17 -2.70 -6.20 14.75
N ASP A 18 -1.80 -5.39 15.30
CA ASP A 18 -2.16 -4.14 15.96
C ASP A 18 -2.65 -3.10 14.95
N MET A 19 -1.98 -2.98 13.80
CA MET A 19 -2.43 -2.09 12.73
C MET A 19 -3.77 -2.52 12.13
N LEU A 20 -3.97 -3.84 11.95
CA LEU A 20 -5.23 -4.38 11.46
C LEU A 20 -6.38 -4.10 12.45
N ARG A 21 -6.13 -4.31 13.75
CA ARG A 21 -7.08 -4.05 14.84
C ARG A 21 -7.43 -2.58 14.91
N ALA A 22 -6.43 -1.71 14.95
CA ALA A 22 -6.64 -0.27 14.99
C ALA A 22 -7.46 0.20 13.78
N MET A 23 -7.25 -0.39 12.59
CA MET A 23 -8.02 0.00 11.40
C MET A 23 -9.47 -0.45 11.52
N SER A 24 -9.67 -1.67 11.99
CA SER A 24 -11.00 -2.18 12.33
C SER A 24 -11.73 -1.22 13.30
N ASP A 25 -11.05 -0.82 14.36
CA ASP A 25 -11.64 0.01 15.40
C ASP A 25 -11.93 1.44 14.87
N PHE A 26 -11.01 1.99 14.07
CA PHE A 26 -11.19 3.27 13.38
C PHE A 26 -12.40 3.27 12.44
N VAL A 27 -12.55 2.20 11.64
CA VAL A 27 -13.67 2.05 10.71
C VAL A 27 -14.97 1.84 11.47
N LYS A 28 -14.99 0.98 12.49
CA LYS A 28 -16.17 0.71 13.33
C LYS A 28 -16.75 1.96 13.96
N GLY A 29 -15.91 2.90 14.40
CA GLY A 29 -16.36 4.19 14.93
C GLY A 29 -17.09 5.09 13.91
N ARG A 30 -17.06 4.74 12.62
CA ARG A 30 -17.65 5.52 11.51
C ARG A 30 -18.70 4.74 10.72
N LEU A 31 -18.95 3.47 11.05
CA LEU A 31 -19.94 2.65 10.35
C LEU A 31 -21.37 3.15 10.59
N MET A 32 -22.19 3.12 9.55
CA MET A 32 -23.65 3.09 9.73
C MET A 32 -24.02 1.87 10.59
N PRO A 33 -25.02 1.94 11.50
CA PRO A 33 -25.38 0.84 12.41
C PRO A 33 -25.67 -0.53 11.77
N SER A 34 -26.00 -0.56 10.47
CA SER A 34 -26.24 -1.80 9.70
C SER A 34 -25.14 -2.13 8.69
N SER A 35 -24.09 -1.31 8.59
CA SER A 35 -22.99 -1.51 7.65
C SER A 35 -21.83 -2.23 8.33
N GLN A 36 -21.19 -3.11 7.57
CA GLN A 36 -20.00 -3.84 7.99
C GLN A 36 -18.79 -3.34 7.20
N GLU A 37 -17.62 -3.36 7.82
CA GLU A 37 -16.36 -3.15 7.12
C GLU A 37 -15.99 -4.36 6.26
N VAL A 38 -15.46 -4.11 5.06
CA VAL A 38 -15.05 -5.16 4.12
C VAL A 38 -13.59 -4.96 3.77
N PHE A 39 -12.73 -5.91 4.13
CA PHE A 39 -11.36 -5.92 3.63
C PHE A 39 -11.35 -6.35 2.15
N ILE A 40 -11.02 -5.43 1.25
CA ILE A 40 -11.14 -5.67 -0.19
C ILE A 40 -9.84 -6.18 -0.82
N ILE A 41 -8.67 -5.65 -0.45
CA ILE A 41 -7.39 -6.04 -1.08
C ILE A 41 -6.18 -5.70 -0.19
N LYS A 42 -5.16 -6.57 -0.21
CA LYS A 42 -3.78 -6.22 0.15
C LYS A 42 -2.98 -6.13 -1.15
N LYS A 43 -2.37 -4.98 -1.43
CA LYS A 43 -1.65 -4.75 -2.68
C LYS A 43 -0.26 -4.15 -2.42
N LYS A 44 0.74 -4.69 -3.12
CA LYS A 44 2.08 -4.09 -3.21
C LYS A 44 2.05 -2.89 -4.15
N LEU A 45 2.55 -1.73 -3.72
CA LEU A 45 2.64 -0.53 -4.54
C LEU A 45 3.66 -0.72 -5.65
N MET A 46 3.24 -0.40 -6.88
CA MET A 46 4.10 -0.39 -8.06
C MET A 46 4.50 1.05 -8.39
N GLN A 47 5.53 1.21 -9.23
CA GLN A 47 5.95 2.53 -9.70
C GLN A 47 4.81 3.32 -10.36
N SER A 48 3.95 2.65 -11.12
CA SER A 48 2.76 3.27 -11.74
C SER A 48 1.79 3.85 -10.73
N ASP A 49 1.73 3.31 -9.51
CA ASP A 49 0.87 3.87 -8.46
C ASP A 49 1.46 5.15 -7.86
N LEU A 50 2.78 5.33 -7.91
CA LEU A 50 3.46 6.45 -7.24
C LEU A 50 3.97 7.52 -8.20
N GLN A 51 3.66 7.41 -9.48
CA GLN A 51 4.08 8.36 -10.49
C GLN A 51 3.15 9.58 -10.52
N SER A 52 3.71 10.78 -10.39
CA SER A 52 2.97 12.06 -10.37
C SER A 52 2.08 12.25 -11.59
N GLY A 53 2.57 11.86 -12.78
CA GLY A 53 1.82 11.96 -14.03
C GLY A 53 0.64 10.98 -14.14
N GLN A 54 0.62 9.88 -13.37
CA GLN A 54 -0.50 8.93 -13.39
C GLN A 54 -1.52 9.23 -12.28
N ASN A 55 -1.05 9.63 -11.09
CA ASN A 55 -1.89 10.04 -9.97
C ASN A 55 -3.03 9.04 -9.68
N GLN A 56 -2.66 7.75 -9.66
CA GLN A 56 -3.61 6.65 -9.60
C GLN A 56 -3.17 5.57 -8.61
N PHE A 57 -4.12 4.95 -7.93
CA PHE A 57 -3.92 3.70 -7.22
C PHE A 57 -4.83 2.64 -7.80
N SER A 58 -4.25 1.66 -8.49
CA SER A 58 -4.99 0.60 -9.18
C SER A 58 -5.29 -0.55 -8.23
N MET A 59 -6.53 -1.03 -8.22
CA MET A 59 -7.00 -2.22 -7.50
C MET A 59 -7.51 -3.22 -8.54
N PRO A 60 -6.67 -4.16 -8.99
CA PRO A 60 -7.05 -5.16 -9.98
C PRO A 60 -8.23 -6.01 -9.47
N LEU A 61 -9.29 -6.13 -10.26
CA LEU A 61 -10.51 -6.85 -9.84
C LEU A 61 -10.23 -8.32 -9.50
N ARG A 62 -9.25 -8.94 -10.17
CA ARG A 62 -8.84 -10.33 -9.90
C ARG A 62 -8.19 -10.53 -8.53
N SER A 63 -7.74 -9.46 -7.89
CA SER A 63 -7.06 -9.49 -6.60
C SER A 63 -7.96 -9.02 -5.46
N ILE A 64 -9.18 -8.59 -5.76
CA ILE A 64 -10.18 -8.19 -4.76
C ILE A 64 -10.79 -9.46 -4.15
N LYS A 65 -10.78 -9.53 -2.82
CA LYS A 65 -11.27 -10.70 -2.07
C LYS A 65 -12.79 -10.74 -1.93
N SER A 66 -13.42 -9.57 -1.87
CA SER A 66 -14.87 -9.43 -1.74
C SER A 66 -15.36 -8.55 -2.88
N ASN A 67 -16.09 -9.13 -3.84
CA ASN A 67 -16.55 -8.42 -5.03
C ASN A 67 -17.88 -7.66 -4.81
N ASN A 68 -18.52 -7.86 -3.66
CA ASN A 68 -19.88 -7.37 -3.37
C ASN A 68 -19.86 -6.13 -2.43
N PHE A 69 -18.77 -5.35 -2.45
CA PHE A 69 -18.64 -4.18 -1.58
C PHE A 69 -19.39 -2.95 -2.12
N LEU A 70 -19.57 -2.86 -3.43
CA LEU A 70 -20.37 -1.81 -4.08
C LEU A 70 -21.82 -2.25 -4.27
N ARG A 71 -22.75 -1.30 -4.21
CA ARG A 71 -24.15 -1.50 -4.59
C ARG A 71 -24.32 -1.52 -6.10
N ASP A 72 -25.44 -2.08 -6.58
CA ASP A 72 -25.71 -2.22 -8.00
C ASP A 72 -25.78 -0.88 -8.75
N ASP A 73 -26.29 0.17 -8.11
CA ASP A 73 -26.32 1.53 -8.65
C ASP A 73 -24.92 2.15 -8.75
N GLU A 74 -24.05 1.90 -7.76
CA GLU A 74 -22.65 2.33 -7.77
C GLU A 74 -21.85 1.58 -8.85
N ILE A 75 -22.08 0.27 -9.00
CA ILE A 75 -21.49 -0.54 -10.08
C ILE A 75 -21.94 -0.01 -11.43
N SER A 76 -23.25 0.23 -11.59
CA SER A 76 -23.85 0.78 -12.82
C SER A 76 -23.28 2.16 -13.16
N THR A 77 -23.07 2.99 -12.14
CA THR A 77 -22.41 4.29 -12.29
C THR A 77 -20.98 4.11 -12.81
N LEU A 78 -20.20 3.22 -12.22
CA LEU A 78 -18.80 2.99 -12.62
C LEU A 78 -18.66 2.25 -13.97
N THR A 79 -19.70 1.58 -14.46
CA THR A 79 -19.71 0.93 -15.79
C THR A 79 -20.33 1.78 -16.89
N ARG A 80 -21.03 2.88 -16.54
CA ARG A 80 -21.60 3.79 -17.52
C ARG A 80 -20.49 4.54 -18.26
N ARG A 81 -20.49 4.41 -19.58
CA ARG A 81 -19.65 5.24 -20.47
C ARG A 81 -20.32 6.58 -20.70
N LEU A 82 -19.54 7.64 -20.65
CA LEU A 82 -19.92 8.99 -21.02
C LEU A 82 -19.63 9.21 -22.51
N ASP A 83 -20.15 10.31 -23.06
CA ASP A 83 -20.01 10.67 -24.47
C ASP A 83 -18.55 10.94 -24.87
N ASP A 84 -17.69 11.27 -23.90
CA ASP A 84 -16.24 11.43 -24.07
C ASP A 84 -15.47 10.09 -24.11
N GLY A 85 -16.19 8.96 -24.05
CA GLY A 85 -15.62 7.61 -24.06
C GLY A 85 -15.06 7.14 -22.71
N HIS A 86 -15.05 8.00 -21.68
CA HIS A 86 -14.60 7.62 -20.34
C HIS A 86 -15.72 6.99 -19.50
N TYR A 87 -15.35 6.10 -18.58
CA TYR A 87 -16.27 5.64 -17.55
C TYR A 87 -16.58 6.78 -16.58
N GLN A 88 -17.84 6.84 -16.16
CA GLN A 88 -18.24 7.78 -15.14
C GLN A 88 -17.52 7.50 -13.82
N ARG A 89 -17.34 8.58 -13.06
CA ARG A 89 -16.58 8.63 -11.82
C ARG A 89 -17.51 8.78 -10.61
N MET A 90 -17.08 8.25 -9.47
CA MET A 90 -17.79 8.38 -8.20
C MET A 90 -16.87 9.05 -7.17
N LEU A 91 -17.40 10.03 -6.44
CA LEU A 91 -16.68 10.64 -5.31
C LEU A 91 -16.68 9.65 -4.14
N VAL A 92 -15.52 9.52 -3.49
CA VAL A 92 -15.35 8.61 -2.36
C VAL A 92 -14.49 9.29 -1.30
N ARG A 93 -14.80 9.03 -0.04
CA ARG A 93 -13.96 9.50 1.08
C ARG A 93 -12.88 8.47 1.36
N CYS A 94 -11.65 8.94 1.52
CA CYS A 94 -10.54 8.06 1.85
C CYS A 94 -9.87 8.50 3.15
N TYR A 95 -9.65 7.52 4.02
CA TYR A 95 -8.99 7.68 5.30
C TYR A 95 -7.62 7.03 5.24
N PHE A 96 -6.58 7.82 5.49
CA PHE A 96 -5.19 7.40 5.40
C PHE A 96 -4.53 7.57 6.75
N HIS A 97 -4.20 6.44 7.38
CA HIS A 97 -3.62 6.34 8.72
C HIS A 97 -4.64 6.35 9.88
N LEU A 98 -4.27 5.64 10.94
CA LEU A 98 -5.13 5.26 12.07
C LEU A 98 -5.29 6.37 13.11
N TYR A 99 -4.20 7.09 13.34
CA TYR A 99 -4.06 8.02 14.46
C TYR A 99 -4.31 9.48 14.07
N LEU A 100 -4.26 9.76 12.77
CA LEU A 100 -4.57 11.07 12.22
C LEU A 100 -5.81 10.87 11.38
N ALA A 101 -6.95 11.39 11.85
CA ALA A 101 -8.23 11.42 11.15
C ALA A 101 -8.18 12.35 9.91
N GLU A 102 -7.07 12.33 9.17
CA GLU A 102 -6.92 13.01 7.90
C GLU A 102 -7.82 12.30 6.89
N GLU A 103 -8.97 12.92 6.68
CA GLU A 103 -9.89 12.61 5.61
C GLU A 103 -9.47 13.35 4.35
N ASP A 104 -9.31 12.61 3.25
CA ASP A 104 -9.23 13.20 1.93
C ASP A 104 -10.58 12.94 1.22
N THR A 105 -11.41 13.97 1.19
CA THR A 105 -12.77 13.96 0.59
C THR A 105 -12.77 14.05 -0.94
N ASP A 106 -11.62 14.44 -1.51
CA ASP A 106 -11.49 14.74 -2.93
C ASP A 106 -10.97 13.56 -3.77
N MET A 107 -11.11 12.33 -3.26
CA MET A 107 -10.72 11.13 -3.98
C MET A 107 -11.84 10.68 -4.93
N VAL A 108 -11.43 10.15 -6.08
CA VAL A 108 -12.36 9.70 -7.12
C VAL A 108 -12.13 8.23 -7.43
N LEU A 109 -13.17 7.42 -7.31
CA LEU A 109 -13.18 6.04 -7.77
C LEU A 109 -13.63 5.95 -9.24
N ARG A 110 -12.88 5.18 -10.02
CA ARG A 110 -13.20 4.85 -11.42
C ARG A 110 -13.07 3.35 -11.63
N LYS A 111 -13.77 2.83 -12.66
CA LYS A 111 -13.49 1.50 -13.20
C LYS A 111 -12.76 1.66 -14.53
N TRP A 112 -11.63 0.99 -14.67
CA TRP A 112 -10.83 0.95 -15.89
C TRP A 112 -10.88 -0.45 -16.50
N GLU A 113 -10.96 -0.49 -17.82
CA GLU A 113 -10.82 -1.70 -18.63
C GLU A 113 -9.63 -1.50 -19.56
N TYR A 114 -8.63 -2.38 -19.43
CA TYR A 114 -7.40 -2.33 -20.21
C TYR A 114 -7.57 -3.13 -21.51
N ARG A 115 -6.70 -2.87 -22.50
CA ARG A 115 -6.75 -3.53 -23.82
C ARG A 115 -6.68 -5.06 -23.76
N ASN A 116 -6.02 -5.61 -22.74
CA ASN A 116 -5.92 -7.06 -22.52
C ASN A 116 -7.16 -7.66 -21.82
N GLY A 117 -8.25 -6.90 -21.68
CA GLY A 117 -9.47 -7.31 -21.00
C GLY A 117 -9.38 -7.35 -19.47
N SER A 118 -8.22 -7.02 -18.88
CA SER A 118 -8.12 -6.87 -17.43
C SER A 118 -8.87 -5.62 -16.97
N ARG A 119 -9.37 -5.65 -15.73
CA ARG A 119 -10.18 -4.58 -15.16
C ARG A 119 -9.64 -4.22 -13.78
N SER A 120 -9.66 -2.93 -13.47
CA SER A 120 -9.30 -2.40 -12.15
C SER A 120 -10.31 -1.37 -11.68
N TYR A 121 -10.51 -1.30 -10.37
CA TYR A 121 -10.96 -0.06 -9.75
C TYR A 121 -9.74 0.83 -9.50
N VAL A 122 -9.89 2.14 -9.67
CA VAL A 122 -8.76 3.07 -9.59
C VAL A 122 -9.15 4.27 -8.76
N LEU A 123 -8.40 4.54 -7.69
CA LEU A 123 -8.49 5.82 -6.95
C LEU A 123 -7.62 6.85 -7.66
N THR A 124 -8.19 8.02 -7.95
CA THR A 124 -7.57 9.09 -8.74
C THR A 124 -7.80 10.47 -8.10
N LYS A 125 -7.33 11.54 -8.75
CA LYS A 125 -7.45 12.97 -8.37
C LYS A 125 -6.46 13.41 -7.28
N ASN A 126 -6.52 12.88 -6.07
CA ASN A 126 -5.62 13.30 -4.99
C ASN A 126 -4.64 12.24 -4.52
N TRP A 127 -4.63 11.06 -5.16
CA TRP A 127 -3.82 9.93 -4.74
C TRP A 127 -2.33 10.27 -4.59
N TYR A 128 -1.69 10.84 -5.61
CA TYR A 128 -0.25 11.12 -5.59
C TYR A 128 0.13 12.10 -4.47
N LYS A 129 -0.69 13.13 -4.25
CA LYS A 129 -0.47 14.10 -3.17
C LYS A 129 -0.51 13.41 -1.81
N VAL A 130 -1.47 12.52 -1.61
CA VAL A 130 -1.59 11.71 -0.38
C VAL A 130 -0.41 10.76 -0.24
N ALA A 131 -0.09 10.00 -1.27
CA ALA A 131 1.01 9.04 -1.26
C ALA A 131 2.35 9.71 -0.94
N SER A 132 2.60 10.89 -1.54
CA SER A 132 3.79 11.71 -1.27
C SER A 132 3.81 12.24 0.15
N ARG A 133 2.68 12.80 0.64
CA ARG A 133 2.54 13.31 2.02
C ARG A 133 2.75 12.21 3.07
N LYS A 134 2.29 11.00 2.79
CA LYS A 134 2.39 9.83 3.69
C LYS A 134 3.69 9.03 3.50
N GLY A 135 4.56 9.42 2.57
CA GLY A 135 5.86 8.77 2.33
C GLY A 135 5.74 7.33 1.83
N PHE A 136 4.73 7.02 1.02
CA PHE A 136 4.58 5.68 0.44
C PHE A 136 5.67 5.39 -0.59
N ASN A 137 6.25 4.19 -0.49
CA ASN A 137 7.35 3.76 -1.36
C ASN A 137 6.94 2.60 -2.26
N VAL A 138 7.65 2.47 -3.38
CA VAL A 138 7.52 1.29 -4.25
C VAL A 138 7.86 0.06 -3.42
N GLY A 139 6.96 -0.92 -3.43
CA GLY A 139 7.12 -2.16 -2.69
C GLY A 139 6.39 -2.23 -1.35
N ASP A 140 5.85 -1.11 -0.85
CA ASP A 140 5.01 -1.08 0.34
C ASP A 140 3.72 -1.87 0.12
N ASN A 141 3.25 -2.55 1.17
CA ASN A 141 2.01 -3.32 1.13
C ASN A 141 0.87 -2.50 1.73
N ILE A 142 -0.06 -2.06 0.88
CA ILE A 142 -1.24 -1.30 1.30
C ILE A 142 -2.43 -2.25 1.46
N GLY A 143 -3.01 -2.27 2.66
CA GLY A 143 -4.33 -2.84 2.91
C GLY A 143 -5.41 -1.83 2.61
N VAL A 144 -6.51 -2.28 2.01
CA VAL A 144 -7.65 -1.44 1.70
C VAL A 144 -8.91 -2.08 2.25
N TRP A 145 -9.68 -1.27 2.98
CA TRP A 145 -11.00 -1.60 3.48
C TRP A 145 -12.02 -0.69 2.82
N PHE A 146 -13.20 -1.24 2.57
CA PHE A 146 -14.37 -0.51 2.17
C PHE A 146 -15.37 -0.50 3.32
N PHE A 147 -16.05 0.62 3.49
CA PHE A 147 -17.15 0.73 4.44
C PHE A 147 -18.10 1.85 4.04
N ARG A 148 -19.22 1.98 4.75
CA ARG A 148 -20.14 3.11 4.60
C ARG A 148 -20.10 3.98 5.85
N ASP A 149 -20.01 5.29 5.64
CA ASP A 149 -20.14 6.24 6.74
C ASP A 149 -21.57 6.26 7.30
N THR A 150 -21.79 7.03 8.36
CA THR A 150 -23.11 7.21 8.99
C THR A 150 -24.19 7.77 8.05
N ASN A 151 -23.79 8.42 6.95
CA ASN A 151 -24.70 8.93 5.91
C ASN A 151 -24.92 7.90 4.78
N GLY A 152 -24.29 6.73 4.85
CA GLY A 152 -24.35 5.69 3.83
C GLY A 152 -23.43 5.90 2.62
N GLY A 153 -22.56 6.91 2.66
CA GLY A 153 -21.61 7.22 1.60
C GLY A 153 -20.47 6.20 1.52
N PRO A 154 -19.97 5.89 0.31
CA PRO A 154 -18.86 4.94 0.12
C PRO A 154 -17.53 5.52 0.62
N CYS A 155 -16.87 4.77 1.50
CA CYS A 155 -15.60 5.15 2.12
C CYS A 155 -14.55 4.06 1.95
N PHE A 156 -13.29 4.48 1.82
CA PHE A 156 -12.13 3.60 1.85
C PHE A 156 -11.23 3.95 3.04
N ALA A 157 -10.68 2.95 3.70
CA ALA A 157 -9.57 3.12 4.63
C ALA A 157 -8.34 2.41 4.09
N LEU A 158 -7.17 3.05 4.20
CA LEU A 158 -5.91 2.52 3.70
C LEU A 158 -4.84 2.51 4.80
N ALA A 159 -4.19 1.35 4.96
CA ALA A 159 -3.10 1.15 5.91
C ALA A 159 -1.83 0.67 5.20
N ASN A 160 -0.68 1.23 5.57
CA ASN A 160 0.62 0.78 5.07
C ASN A 160 1.23 -0.25 6.02
N PHE A 161 1.39 -1.48 5.57
CA PHE A 161 2.04 -2.56 6.32
C PHE A 161 3.55 -2.65 6.09
N GLY A 162 4.13 -1.69 5.37
CA GLY A 162 5.54 -1.68 5.00
C GLY A 162 5.90 -2.74 3.96
N GLN A 163 7.21 -2.95 3.81
CA GLN A 163 7.75 -3.96 2.90
C GLN A 163 7.99 -5.26 3.68
N ASN A 164 7.49 -6.39 3.18
CA ASN A 164 7.92 -7.69 3.68
C ASN A 164 9.35 -7.94 3.16
N THR A 165 10.36 -7.69 3.98
CA THR A 165 11.75 -8.09 3.69
C THR A 165 11.91 -9.59 3.96
N SER A 166 11.40 -10.45 3.06
CA SER A 166 11.80 -11.87 3.04
C SER A 166 13.12 -12.04 2.29
N SER A 167 14.14 -11.30 2.73
CA SER A 167 15.53 -11.46 2.31
C SER A 167 16.44 -10.94 3.41
N ALA A 168 16.57 -11.72 4.49
CA ALA A 168 17.67 -11.57 5.43
C ALA A 168 18.50 -12.86 5.43
N GLN A 169 19.82 -12.67 5.54
CA GLN A 169 20.87 -13.66 5.77
C GLN A 169 21.54 -14.29 4.54
N LYS A 170 22.59 -13.60 4.06
CA LYS A 170 23.93 -14.18 4.19
C LYS A 170 24.90 -13.10 4.67
N SER A 171 25.09 -13.05 5.98
CA SER A 171 26.34 -12.58 6.58
C SER A 171 27.41 -13.61 6.27
N ASP A 172 28.57 -13.18 5.79
CA ASP A 172 29.83 -13.70 6.32
C ASP A 172 30.83 -12.55 6.28
N ASP A 173 30.96 -11.94 7.46
CA ASP A 173 32.14 -11.20 7.87
C ASP A 173 33.27 -12.22 8.11
N ARG A 174 34.39 -12.07 7.41
CA ARG A 174 35.66 -12.66 7.84
C ARG A 174 36.81 -11.67 7.62
N THR A 175 37.02 -10.86 8.64
CA THR A 175 38.29 -10.40 9.21
C THR A 175 39.58 -10.81 8.49
N LYS A 176 40.31 -9.76 8.06
CA LYS A 176 41.77 -9.52 8.03
C LYS A 176 42.71 -10.74 7.95
N ASN A 177 43.57 -10.74 6.93
CA ASN A 177 44.95 -11.22 7.03
C ASN A 177 45.92 -10.28 6.31
N THR A 178 47.02 -10.01 7.00
CA THR A 178 48.14 -9.13 6.68
C THR A 178 49.15 -9.83 5.75
N GLY A 179 49.70 -9.07 4.78
CA GLY A 179 51.10 -9.20 4.34
C GLY A 179 51.42 -10.13 3.15
N ALA A 180 51.89 -9.50 2.05
CA ALA A 180 52.92 -9.91 1.07
C ALA A 180 52.55 -9.30 -0.31
N VAL A 181 53.16 -8.18 -0.74
CA VAL A 181 54.47 -8.05 -1.44
C VAL A 181 54.44 -8.50 -2.91
N CYS A 182 54.98 -7.61 -3.76
CA CYS A 182 55.37 -7.75 -5.19
C CYS A 182 54.24 -7.73 -6.24
N CYS A 183 54.36 -7.13 -7.41
CA CYS A 183 55.35 -6.25 -8.05
C CYS A 183 54.66 -5.67 -9.29
N SER A 184 54.87 -4.39 -9.60
CA SER A 184 54.68 -3.87 -10.96
C SER A 184 55.85 -4.30 -11.85
N PRO A 185 55.63 -4.42 -13.16
CA PRO A 185 56.69 -4.08 -14.11
C PRO A 185 56.30 -2.80 -14.85
N GLN A 186 57.05 -1.72 -14.56
CA GLN A 186 57.40 -0.77 -15.60
C GLN A 186 58.45 -1.41 -16.48
N SER A 187 58.33 -1.24 -17.79
CA SER A 187 59.45 -1.28 -18.72
C SER A 187 59.24 -0.18 -19.75
N GLU A 188 59.91 0.93 -19.53
CA GLU A 188 60.29 1.93 -20.52
C GLU A 188 61.76 1.63 -20.90
N VAL A 189 62.07 1.45 -22.20
CA VAL A 189 63.41 1.73 -22.77
C VAL A 189 63.24 2.20 -24.23
N THR A 190 64.10 3.13 -24.57
CA THR A 190 64.14 4.14 -25.63
C THR A 190 65.10 3.74 -26.77
N ILE A 191 64.78 4.19 -28.00
CA ILE A 191 65.63 4.55 -29.17
C ILE A 191 66.83 3.65 -29.57
N GLU A 192 66.79 3.16 -30.80
CA GLU A 192 67.70 3.56 -31.90
C GLU A 192 66.91 3.78 -33.19
#